data_AF-A0A6V8P6W7-F1
#
_entry.id   AF-A0A6V8P6W7-F1
#
_cell.length_a   1.000
_cell.length_b   1.000
_cell.length_c   1.000
_cell.angle_alpha   90.00
_cell.angle_beta   90.00
_cell.angle_gamma   90.00
#
_symmetry.space_group_name_H-M   'P 1'
#
loop_
_entity.id
_entity.type
_entity.pdbx_description
1 polymer ?
#
loop_
_entity_poly.entity_id
_entity_poly.type
_entity_poly.pdbx_seq_one_letter_code
_entity_poly.pdbx_strand_id
1 'polypeptide(L)'
;MQKLSATNLNFENNTIDYAFYDPPYGANINYSELNIVWEAWLNEFTMVKDEIIENKYQGKNRNIYGQMMLAALREVYRVLKPGRWLTMIYSYSDPSMYRIIQNIAHEAGFADEGGLLHINSASKTFAQETSDKSQQRFLVINFKKPKGGRKKVVEKSEDIEYDVIQVTHEFLKKYPGRTRDQIYDEVIKRLFSSVQIEKFDLDEILKNFFRKVGNEWFAPGTLIERRKGDQKQGALWEEPIPEHPEKEVILRLQDFLREYRIVPYSELREFYLRKLKIAIDRDFDDLVSENFIIDKGKVRLPTVEEQLRMQDITVHYTKRILAQFLDGRLNRAPTGPEICEWIHFCYQHELYREGLQLFGVLDESSIPSDAYKRAKKIAEVCRIKKK
;
A
#
# COMPACT_ATOMS: atom_id res chain seq x y z
N MET A 1 45.53 5.36 -0.14
CA MET A 1 44.85 4.29 0.63
C MET A 1 44.46 3.18 -0.35
N GLN A 2 44.47 1.90 0.04
CA GLN A 2 43.92 0.86 -0.84
C GLN A 2 42.39 0.98 -0.82
N LYS A 3 41.78 1.23 -1.99
CA LYS A 3 40.33 1.26 -2.14
C LYS A 3 39.80 -0.17 -2.03
N LEU A 4 38.84 -0.39 -1.13
CA LEU A 4 38.18 -1.68 -0.93
C LEU A 4 36.78 -1.63 -1.54
N SER A 5 36.31 -2.75 -2.07
CA SER A 5 34.97 -2.89 -2.61
C SER A 5 34.13 -3.79 -1.71
N ALA A 6 32.84 -3.48 -1.57
CA ALA A 6 31.89 -4.38 -0.91
C ALA A 6 31.74 -5.72 -1.65
N THR A 7 32.14 -5.79 -2.93
CA THR A 7 32.16 -7.02 -3.74
C THR A 7 33.46 -7.84 -3.58
N ASN A 8 34.41 -7.38 -2.75
CA ASN A 8 35.62 -8.11 -2.43
C ASN A 8 36.12 -7.72 -1.02
N LEU A 9 35.67 -8.46 -0.01
CA LEU A 9 36.01 -8.19 1.39
C LEU A 9 37.27 -8.95 1.79
N ASN A 10 38.27 -8.25 2.32
CA ASN A 10 39.53 -8.85 2.80
C ASN A 10 39.39 -9.47 4.21
N PHE A 11 38.38 -10.33 4.37
CA PHE A 11 38.13 -11.12 5.57
C PHE A 11 38.02 -12.61 5.19
N GLU A 12 38.45 -13.49 6.08
CA GLU A 12 38.24 -14.92 5.91
C GLU A 12 36.76 -15.31 6.09
N ASN A 13 36.40 -16.50 5.63
CA ASN A 13 35.05 -17.02 5.73
C ASN A 13 34.61 -17.18 7.19
N ASN A 14 33.36 -16.87 7.50
CA ASN A 14 32.76 -17.08 8.83
C ASN A 14 33.56 -16.42 9.98
N THR A 15 34.05 -15.20 9.78
CA THR A 15 34.81 -14.44 10.79
C THR A 15 33.96 -13.40 11.51
N ILE A 16 32.94 -12.84 10.87
CA ILE A 16 32.15 -11.73 11.39
C ILE A 16 30.91 -12.23 12.16
N ASP A 17 30.63 -11.62 13.32
CA ASP A 17 29.50 -11.98 14.18
C ASP A 17 28.19 -11.23 13.89
N TYR A 18 28.28 -10.09 13.20
CA TYR A 18 27.14 -9.26 12.84
C TYR A 18 27.49 -8.34 11.66
N ALA A 19 26.55 -8.12 10.75
CA ALA A 19 26.71 -7.18 9.66
C ALA A 19 25.61 -6.11 9.71
N PHE A 20 26.00 -4.84 9.56
CA PHE A 20 25.08 -3.72 9.36
C PHE A 20 25.37 -3.13 7.98
N TYR A 21 24.33 -2.96 7.18
CA TYR A 21 24.48 -2.66 5.76
C TYR A 21 23.53 -1.54 5.34
N ASP A 22 24.11 -0.44 4.88
CA ASP A 22 23.40 0.73 4.37
C ASP A 22 23.86 0.97 2.91
N PRO A 23 23.29 0.24 1.94
CA PRO A 23 23.70 0.32 0.55
C PRO A 23 23.18 1.58 -0.14
N PRO A 24 23.75 2.00 -1.28
CA PRO A 24 23.15 3.04 -2.10
C PRO A 24 21.73 2.68 -2.57
N TYR A 25 20.81 3.64 -2.54
CA TYR A 25 19.39 3.40 -2.83
C TYR A 25 19.06 3.59 -4.32
N GLY A 26 19.44 2.61 -5.14
CA GLY A 26 19.10 2.57 -6.57
C GLY A 26 19.47 3.86 -7.31
N ALA A 27 18.47 4.52 -7.90
CA ALA A 27 18.63 5.76 -8.67
C ALA A 27 18.62 7.07 -7.85
N ASN A 28 18.60 7.00 -6.51
CA ASN A 28 18.34 8.19 -5.69
C ASN A 28 19.49 9.20 -5.72
N ILE A 29 20.75 8.73 -5.68
CA ILE A 29 21.95 9.57 -5.57
C ILE A 29 23.08 8.95 -6.41
N ASN A 30 23.72 9.78 -7.25
CA ASN A 30 24.94 9.43 -7.97
C ASN A 30 26.15 9.95 -7.19
N TYR A 31 26.72 9.15 -6.28
CA TYR A 31 27.71 9.62 -5.30
C TYR A 31 29.02 10.04 -5.95
N SER A 32 29.53 9.27 -6.92
CA SER A 32 30.77 9.64 -7.61
C SER A 32 30.64 10.93 -8.41
N GLU A 33 29.46 11.21 -8.97
CA GLU A 33 29.20 12.44 -9.72
C GLU A 33 29.13 13.66 -8.79
N LEU A 34 28.48 13.52 -7.63
CA LEU A 34 28.41 14.58 -6.62
C LEU A 34 29.78 14.93 -6.03
N ASN A 35 30.68 13.95 -5.92
CA ASN A 35 31.99 14.14 -5.33
C ASN A 35 33.06 14.66 -6.31
N ILE A 36 32.75 14.82 -7.60
CA ILE A 36 33.77 15.09 -8.65
C ILE A 36 34.65 16.32 -8.38
N VAL A 37 34.10 17.39 -7.79
CA VAL A 37 34.87 18.61 -7.47
C VAL A 37 35.91 18.33 -6.40
N TRP A 38 35.52 17.60 -5.35
CA TRP A 38 36.43 17.20 -4.27
C TRP A 38 37.45 16.19 -4.75
N GLU A 39 37.03 15.20 -5.53
CA GLU A 39 37.93 14.19 -6.11
C GLU A 39 38.97 14.82 -7.04
N ALA A 40 38.58 15.80 -7.85
CA ALA A 40 39.49 16.54 -8.73
C ALA A 40 40.51 17.38 -7.93
N TRP A 41 40.09 18.03 -6.85
CA TRP A 41 41.01 18.76 -5.98
C TRP A 41 41.99 17.81 -5.28
N LEU A 42 41.48 16.71 -4.70
CA LEU A 42 42.30 15.75 -3.96
C LEU A 42 43.12 14.83 -4.88
N ASN A 43 42.88 14.87 -6.20
CA ASN A 43 43.45 13.97 -7.20
C ASN A 43 43.23 12.48 -6.84
N GLU A 44 42.06 12.17 -6.30
CA GLU A 44 41.68 10.82 -5.88
C GLU A 44 40.24 10.50 -6.32
N PHE A 45 40.11 9.75 -7.42
CA PHE A 45 38.83 9.52 -8.09
C PHE A 45 38.15 8.21 -7.69
N THR A 46 36.84 8.22 -7.48
CA THR A 46 36.05 7.00 -7.23
C THR A 46 36.06 6.08 -8.45
N MET A 47 36.09 4.77 -8.21
CA MET A 47 35.94 3.79 -9.29
C MET A 47 34.48 3.71 -9.72
N VAL A 48 34.10 4.59 -10.66
CA VAL A 48 32.71 4.71 -11.16
C VAL A 48 32.13 3.37 -11.60
N LYS A 49 32.93 2.48 -12.20
CA LYS A 49 32.45 1.15 -12.64
C LYS A 49 31.94 0.27 -11.49
N ASP A 50 32.51 0.42 -10.30
CA ASP A 50 32.20 -0.42 -9.13
C ASP A 50 31.10 0.18 -8.24
N GLU A 51 30.69 1.43 -8.52
CA GLU A 51 29.61 2.10 -7.79
C GLU A 51 28.26 1.39 -7.99
N ILE A 52 27.64 0.94 -6.90
CA ILE A 52 26.38 0.18 -6.95
C ILE A 52 25.19 1.14 -6.95
N ILE A 53 24.84 1.69 -8.11
CA ILE A 53 23.70 2.61 -8.30
C ILE A 53 22.92 2.29 -9.59
N GLU A 54 21.70 2.80 -9.71
CA GLU A 54 21.02 2.88 -11.02
C GLU A 54 21.38 4.21 -11.69
N ASN A 55 21.98 4.16 -12.87
CA ASN A 55 22.38 5.35 -13.62
C ASN A 55 22.31 5.11 -15.12
N LYS A 56 21.46 5.88 -15.80
CA LYS A 56 21.22 5.75 -17.25
C LYS A 56 22.46 6.08 -18.11
N TYR A 57 23.29 7.03 -17.68
CA TYR A 57 24.48 7.47 -18.43
C TYR A 57 25.65 6.50 -18.26
N GLN A 58 25.73 5.84 -17.11
CA GLN A 58 26.68 4.75 -16.87
C GLN A 58 26.20 3.40 -17.42
N GLY A 59 25.01 3.33 -18.03
CA GLY A 59 24.41 2.09 -18.51
C GLY A 59 23.98 1.12 -17.41
N LYS A 60 23.87 1.58 -16.15
CA LYS A 60 23.48 0.76 -14.99
C LYS A 60 21.98 0.82 -14.78
N ASN A 61 21.27 -0.12 -15.34
CA ASN A 61 19.83 -0.27 -15.08
C ASN A 61 19.57 -1.05 -13.78
N ARG A 62 18.29 -1.16 -13.41
CA ARG A 62 17.82 -1.89 -12.23
C ARG A 62 18.32 -3.33 -12.10
N ASN A 63 18.45 -4.05 -13.21
CA ASN A 63 18.97 -5.42 -13.22
C ASN A 63 20.47 -5.43 -12.87
N ILE A 64 21.25 -4.53 -13.47
CA ILE A 64 22.68 -4.37 -13.17
C ILE A 64 22.89 -3.98 -11.71
N TYR A 65 22.10 -3.03 -11.18
CA TYR A 65 22.10 -2.69 -9.76
C TYR A 65 21.87 -3.93 -8.88
N GLY A 66 20.85 -4.74 -9.18
CA GLY A 66 20.58 -5.99 -8.46
C GLY A 66 21.74 -6.98 -8.51
N GLN A 67 22.38 -7.16 -9.66
CA GLN A 67 23.55 -8.05 -9.82
C GLN A 67 24.75 -7.59 -9.00
N MET A 68 25.04 -6.28 -8.99
CA MET A 68 26.13 -5.71 -8.21
C MET A 68 25.85 -5.81 -6.70
N MET A 69 24.62 -5.50 -6.27
CA MET A 69 24.17 -5.69 -4.89
C MET A 69 24.25 -7.16 -4.44
N LEU A 70 23.86 -8.10 -5.30
CA LEU A 70 23.98 -9.53 -5.04
C LEU A 70 25.45 -9.95 -4.84
N ALA A 71 26.38 -9.44 -5.66
CA ALA A 71 27.80 -9.72 -5.50
C ALA A 71 28.32 -9.25 -4.13
N ALA A 72 27.91 -8.05 -3.69
CA ALA A 72 28.26 -7.54 -2.37
C ALA A 72 27.62 -8.36 -1.24
N LEU A 73 26.35 -8.75 -1.36
CA LEU A 73 25.68 -9.60 -0.38
C LEU A 73 26.28 -11.00 -0.28
N ARG A 74 26.78 -11.57 -1.39
CA ARG A 74 27.51 -12.85 -1.37
C ARG A 74 28.80 -12.75 -0.56
N GLU A 75 29.52 -11.64 -0.66
CA GLU A 75 30.70 -11.40 0.17
C GLU A 75 30.34 -11.26 1.64
N VAL A 76 29.30 -10.49 1.97
CA VAL A 76 28.79 -10.39 3.34
C VAL A 76 28.38 -11.77 3.86
N TYR A 77 27.68 -12.57 3.05
CA TYR A 77 27.30 -13.93 3.41
C TYR A 77 28.51 -14.82 3.67
N ARG A 78 29.55 -14.75 2.84
CA ARG A 78 30.79 -15.52 2.96
C ARG A 78 31.49 -15.25 4.30
N VAL A 79 31.64 -13.98 4.67
CA VAL A 79 32.38 -13.57 5.87
C VAL A 79 31.55 -13.70 7.17
N LEU A 80 30.22 -13.65 7.10
CA LEU A 80 29.36 -13.75 8.28
C LEU A 80 29.33 -15.18 8.83
N LYS A 81 29.38 -15.38 10.15
CA LYS A 81 29.27 -16.71 10.78
C LYS A 81 27.86 -17.31 10.60
N PRO A 82 27.71 -18.65 10.48
CA PRO A 82 26.40 -19.29 10.44
C PRO A 82 25.56 -19.00 11.68
N GLY A 83 24.27 -18.70 11.49
CA GLY A 83 23.33 -18.36 12.57
C GLY A 83 23.39 -16.90 13.02
N ARG A 84 24.20 -16.05 12.37
CA ARG A 84 24.31 -14.61 12.67
C ARG A 84 23.45 -13.75 11.76
N TRP A 85 23.30 -12.48 12.16
CA TRP A 85 22.39 -11.52 11.57
C TRP A 85 23.11 -10.52 10.67
N LEU A 86 22.39 -10.12 9.62
CA LEU A 86 22.64 -8.98 8.77
C LEU A 86 21.44 -8.05 8.91
N THR A 87 21.68 -6.80 9.30
CA THR A 87 20.66 -5.75 9.29
C THR A 87 20.92 -4.84 8.12
N MET A 88 19.93 -4.71 7.24
CA MET A 88 19.96 -3.80 6.11
C MET A 88 19.03 -2.61 6.38
N ILE A 89 19.52 -1.39 6.18
CA ILE A 89 18.67 -0.19 6.12
C ILE A 89 18.39 0.12 4.66
N TYR A 90 17.11 0.24 4.33
CA TYR A 90 16.71 0.54 2.96
C TYR A 90 15.44 1.35 2.89
N SER A 91 15.32 2.18 1.87
CA SER A 91 14.16 3.04 1.67
C SER A 91 14.01 3.40 0.20
N TYR A 92 12.90 3.00 -0.39
CA TYR A 92 12.60 3.25 -1.80
C TYR A 92 11.10 3.40 -2.01
N SER A 93 10.71 4.25 -2.98
CA SER A 93 9.29 4.56 -3.26
C SER A 93 8.63 3.53 -4.19
N ASP A 94 9.41 2.90 -5.07
CA ASP A 94 8.93 1.86 -6.00
C ASP A 94 8.95 0.48 -5.33
N PRO A 95 7.79 -0.20 -5.16
CA PRO A 95 7.70 -1.54 -4.58
C PRO A 95 8.60 -2.57 -5.26
N SER A 96 8.82 -2.44 -6.57
CA SER A 96 9.63 -3.39 -7.33
C SER A 96 11.10 -3.43 -6.88
N MET A 97 11.58 -2.39 -6.18
CA MET A 97 12.90 -2.41 -5.58
C MET A 97 12.97 -3.37 -4.39
N TYR A 98 11.92 -3.45 -3.56
CA TYR A 98 11.89 -4.41 -2.45
C TYR A 98 11.84 -5.85 -2.94
N ARG A 99 11.22 -6.11 -4.10
CA ARG A 99 11.34 -7.39 -4.79
C ARG A 99 12.79 -7.76 -5.10
N ILE A 100 13.56 -6.79 -5.58
CA ILE A 100 14.98 -7.01 -5.89
C ILE A 100 15.75 -7.32 -4.61
N ILE A 101 15.59 -6.49 -3.58
CA ILE A 101 16.26 -6.69 -2.28
C ILE A 101 15.92 -8.07 -1.68
N GLN A 102 14.65 -8.47 -1.72
CA GLN A 102 14.19 -9.79 -1.27
C GLN A 102 14.90 -10.90 -2.07
N ASN A 103 14.81 -10.84 -3.41
CA ASN A 103 15.39 -11.85 -4.30
C ASN A 103 16.91 -11.98 -4.11
N ILE A 104 17.66 -10.88 -4.09
CA ILE A 104 19.12 -10.92 -4.00
C ILE A 104 19.59 -11.39 -2.62
N ALA A 105 18.87 -11.06 -1.54
CA ALA A 105 19.19 -11.55 -0.21
C ALA A 105 18.98 -13.07 -0.11
N HIS A 106 17.86 -13.58 -0.64
CA HIS A 106 17.59 -15.02 -0.70
C HIS A 106 18.58 -15.75 -1.62
N GLU A 107 18.92 -15.17 -2.77
CA GLU A 107 19.90 -15.74 -3.69
C GLU A 107 21.31 -15.79 -3.09
N ALA A 108 21.71 -14.77 -2.31
CA ALA A 108 22.94 -14.78 -1.53
C ALA A 108 22.95 -15.84 -0.42
N GLY A 109 21.78 -16.36 -0.04
CA GLY A 109 21.61 -17.45 0.93
C GLY A 109 21.09 -17.00 2.30
N PHE A 110 20.72 -15.73 2.45
CA PHE A 110 20.10 -15.23 3.68
C PHE A 110 18.63 -15.67 3.79
N ALA A 111 18.14 -15.73 5.03
CA ALA A 111 16.73 -15.86 5.36
C ALA A 111 16.24 -14.61 6.10
N ASP A 112 15.11 -14.07 5.68
CA ASP A 112 14.35 -13.02 6.36
C ASP A 112 13.53 -13.65 7.51
N GLU A 113 14.25 -13.97 8.60
CA GLU A 113 13.67 -14.48 9.85
C GLU A 113 13.40 -13.37 10.88
N GLY A 114 13.89 -12.16 10.62
CA GLY A 114 13.75 -11.04 11.55
C GLY A 114 12.59 -10.13 11.19
N GLY A 115 11.98 -9.51 12.20
CA GLY A 115 10.94 -8.51 11.98
C GLY A 115 11.47 -7.30 11.21
N LEU A 116 10.63 -6.75 10.33
CA LEU A 116 10.87 -5.46 9.70
C LEU A 116 10.48 -4.34 10.66
N LEU A 117 11.42 -3.44 10.93
CA LEU A 117 11.24 -2.26 11.78
C LEU A 117 11.36 -0.99 10.94
N HIS A 118 11.05 0.16 11.55
CA HIS A 118 11.25 1.46 10.93
C HIS A 118 12.13 2.35 11.81
N ILE A 119 12.96 3.14 11.16
CA ILE A 119 13.69 4.26 11.78
C ILE A 119 13.22 5.55 11.14
N ASN A 120 12.90 6.53 11.99
CA ASN A 120 12.58 7.88 11.57
C ASN A 120 13.85 8.73 11.54
N SER A 121 13.98 9.58 10.53
CA SER A 121 14.94 10.67 10.55
C SER A 121 14.58 11.65 11.67
N ALA A 122 15.58 12.16 12.39
CA ALA A 122 15.36 13.21 13.40
C ALA A 122 14.93 14.54 12.76
N SER A 123 15.36 14.80 11.53
CA SER A 123 14.99 15.98 10.73
C SER A 123 14.56 15.53 9.35
N LYS A 124 13.54 16.18 8.80
CA LYS A 124 13.03 15.90 7.46
C LYS A 124 13.73 16.77 6.43
N THR A 125 13.92 16.24 5.23
CA THR A 125 14.33 17.05 4.07
C THR A 125 13.14 17.84 3.53
N PHE A 126 13.41 18.92 2.77
CA PHE A 126 12.34 19.71 2.14
C PHE A 126 11.37 18.85 1.30
N ALA A 127 11.89 17.86 0.57
CA ALA A 127 11.06 16.90 -0.18
C ALA A 127 10.19 16.04 0.74
N GLN A 128 10.72 15.63 1.90
CA GLN A 128 9.97 14.90 2.92
C GLN A 128 8.93 15.75 3.65
N GLU A 129 9.10 17.07 3.68
CA GLU A 129 8.10 17.97 4.25
C GLU A 129 6.99 18.32 3.26
N THR A 130 7.31 18.42 1.97
CA THR A 130 6.39 18.95 0.96
C THR A 130 5.70 17.91 0.09
N SER A 131 6.16 16.65 0.10
CA SER A 131 5.62 15.60 -0.75
C SER A 131 5.10 14.39 0.01
N ASP A 132 3.81 14.10 -0.15
CA ASP A 132 3.15 12.88 0.37
C ASP A 132 3.67 11.59 -0.28
N LYS A 133 4.38 11.69 -1.41
CA LYS A 133 4.94 10.55 -2.15
C LYS A 133 6.37 10.22 -1.75
N SER A 134 7.03 11.15 -1.06
CA SER A 134 8.39 10.95 -0.60
C SER A 134 8.41 9.99 0.58
N GLN A 135 9.41 9.11 0.59
CA GLN A 135 9.52 8.10 1.63
C GLN A 135 10.04 8.76 2.92
N GLN A 136 9.26 8.62 3.99
CA GLN A 136 9.47 9.34 5.26
C GLN A 136 10.35 8.57 6.25
N ARG A 137 10.48 7.26 6.05
CA ARG A 137 11.13 6.33 6.99
C ARG A 137 12.05 5.36 6.26
N PHE A 138 13.03 4.86 7.01
CA PHE A 138 13.86 3.75 6.55
C PHE A 138 13.34 2.45 7.12
N LEU A 139 13.22 1.44 6.24
CA LEU A 139 12.95 0.07 6.63
C LEU A 139 14.24 -0.56 7.14
N VAL A 140 14.15 -1.19 8.31
CA VAL A 140 15.22 -2.01 8.89
C VAL A 140 14.86 -3.45 8.66
N ILE A 141 15.56 -4.08 7.73
CA ILE A 141 15.30 -5.45 7.28
C ILE A 141 16.34 -6.37 7.91
N ASN A 142 15.88 -7.35 8.68
CA ASN A 142 16.74 -8.25 9.42
C ASN A 142 16.81 -9.61 8.73
N PHE A 143 17.98 -9.89 8.18
CA PHE A 143 18.34 -11.15 7.55
C PHE A 143 19.22 -11.98 8.46
N LYS A 144 19.19 -13.30 8.27
CA LYS A 144 20.00 -14.25 9.02
C LYS A 144 20.68 -15.20 8.08
N LYS A 145 21.96 -15.51 8.35
CA LYS A 145 22.66 -16.59 7.67
C LYS A 145 22.19 -17.93 8.29
N PRO A 146 21.51 -18.81 7.54
CA PRO A 146 21.04 -20.07 8.10
C PRO A 146 22.19 -20.95 8.56
N LYS A 147 22.01 -21.72 9.66
CA LYS A 147 23.03 -22.66 10.14
C LYS A 147 23.25 -23.85 9.18
N GLY A 148 22.22 -24.21 8.41
CA GLY A 148 22.20 -25.40 7.54
C GLY A 148 21.94 -25.11 6.06
N GLY A 149 22.16 -23.88 5.60
CA GLY A 149 22.10 -23.54 4.16
C GLY A 149 20.73 -23.68 3.48
N ARG A 150 19.62 -23.82 4.22
CA ARG A 150 18.28 -23.85 3.62
C ARG A 150 17.98 -22.49 2.98
N LYS A 151 17.75 -22.48 1.67
CA LYS A 151 17.24 -21.31 0.95
C LYS A 151 15.75 -21.18 1.23
N LYS A 152 15.32 -19.99 1.65
CA LYS A 152 13.89 -19.67 1.70
C LYS A 152 13.42 -19.42 0.27
N VAL A 153 12.31 -20.02 -0.11
CA VAL A 153 11.59 -19.68 -1.34
C VAL A 153 10.33 -18.98 -0.90
N VAL A 154 10.14 -17.74 -1.34
CA VAL A 154 8.90 -17.01 -1.10
C VAL A 154 7.93 -17.33 -2.21
N GLU A 155 6.71 -17.67 -1.85
CA GLU A 155 5.65 -17.98 -2.81
C GLU A 155 5.23 -16.72 -3.55
N LYS A 156 4.78 -16.89 -4.80
CA LYS A 156 4.17 -15.81 -5.55
C LYS A 156 2.77 -15.57 -4.99
N SER A 157 2.39 -14.30 -4.89
CA SER A 157 1.02 -13.95 -4.62
C SER A 157 0.11 -14.40 -5.78
N GLU A 158 -1.07 -14.93 -5.46
CA GLU A 158 -2.12 -15.17 -6.47
C GLU A 158 -2.68 -13.83 -6.99
N ASP A 159 -2.77 -12.84 -6.10
CA ASP A 159 -3.30 -11.51 -6.38
C ASP A 159 -2.69 -10.46 -5.44
N ILE A 160 -1.63 -9.80 -5.92
CA ILE A 160 -0.89 -8.83 -5.12
C ILE A 160 -1.74 -7.60 -4.78
N GLU A 161 -2.68 -7.21 -5.65
CA GLU A 161 -3.57 -6.08 -5.36
C GLU A 161 -4.48 -6.42 -4.20
N TYR A 162 -5.09 -7.62 -4.22
CA TYR A 162 -5.93 -8.09 -3.12
C TYR A 162 -5.17 -8.18 -1.79
N ASP A 163 -3.95 -8.73 -1.80
CA ASP A 163 -3.08 -8.79 -0.62
C ASP A 163 -2.81 -7.40 -0.04
N VAL A 164 -2.48 -6.42 -0.89
CA VAL A 164 -2.23 -5.03 -0.48
C VAL A 164 -3.49 -4.41 0.12
N ILE A 165 -4.67 -4.64 -0.48
CA ILE A 165 -5.94 -4.14 0.04
C ILE A 165 -6.23 -4.76 1.41
N GLN A 166 -6.06 -6.08 1.56
CA GLN A 166 -6.31 -6.77 2.82
C GLN A 166 -5.40 -6.25 3.94
N VAL A 167 -4.09 -6.16 3.68
CA VAL A 167 -3.13 -5.61 4.65
C VAL A 167 -3.48 -4.18 5.02
N THR A 168 -3.78 -3.34 4.04
CA THR A 168 -4.15 -1.93 4.26
C THR A 168 -5.41 -1.82 5.11
N HIS A 169 -6.43 -2.64 4.81
CA HIS A 169 -7.67 -2.64 5.55
C HIS A 169 -7.50 -3.08 7.00
N GLU A 170 -6.81 -4.19 7.26
CA GLU A 170 -6.53 -4.64 8.62
C GLU A 170 -5.74 -3.58 9.41
N PHE A 171 -4.79 -2.92 8.75
CA PHE A 171 -4.01 -1.84 9.36
C PHE A 171 -4.88 -0.63 9.71
N LEU A 172 -5.72 -0.15 8.79
CA LEU A 172 -6.59 1.01 9.00
C LEU A 172 -7.74 0.72 9.98
N LYS A 173 -8.22 -0.52 10.05
CA LYS A 173 -9.21 -0.94 11.04
C LYS A 173 -8.64 -0.89 12.45
N LYS A 174 -7.38 -1.29 12.62
CA LYS A 174 -6.69 -1.25 13.92
C LYS A 174 -6.20 0.16 14.28
N TYR A 175 -5.79 0.92 13.27
CA TYR A 175 -5.19 2.24 13.44
C TYR A 175 -5.76 3.22 12.41
N PRO A 176 -6.96 3.79 12.63
CA PRO A 176 -7.58 4.69 11.68
C PRO A 176 -6.83 6.03 11.55
N GLY A 177 -6.91 6.62 10.36
CA GLY A 177 -6.31 7.92 10.04
C GLY A 177 -4.81 7.82 9.81
N ARG A 178 -4.35 6.96 8.90
CA ARG A 178 -2.91 6.83 8.60
C ARG A 178 -2.55 7.51 7.30
N THR A 179 -1.37 8.08 7.26
CA THR A 179 -0.85 8.71 6.05
C THR A 179 -0.46 7.66 5.02
N ARG A 180 -0.37 8.07 3.76
CA ARG A 180 -0.01 7.19 2.64
C ARG A 180 1.36 6.50 2.84
N ASP A 181 2.34 7.20 3.41
CA ASP A 181 3.66 6.62 3.74
C ASP A 181 3.57 5.54 4.82
N GLN A 182 2.77 5.75 5.87
CA GLN A 182 2.58 4.78 6.95
C GLN A 182 1.91 3.49 6.45
N ILE A 183 0.98 3.64 5.50
CA ILE A 183 0.32 2.50 4.86
C ILE A 183 1.31 1.74 3.98
N TYR A 184 2.06 2.46 3.15
CA TYR A 184 3.10 1.86 2.31
C TYR A 184 4.10 1.05 3.14
N ASP A 185 4.58 1.64 4.23
CA ASP A 185 5.48 1.02 5.20
C ASP A 185 4.93 -0.30 5.74
N GLU A 186 3.68 -0.30 6.23
CA GLU A 186 3.04 -1.50 6.78
C GLU A 186 2.79 -2.56 5.70
N VAL A 187 2.40 -2.15 4.49
CA VAL A 187 2.21 -3.04 3.34
C VAL A 187 3.50 -3.75 3.01
N ILE A 188 4.60 -3.01 2.78
CA ILE A 188 5.90 -3.63 2.49
C ILE A 188 6.31 -4.53 3.65
N LYS A 189 6.17 -4.07 4.90
CA LYS A 189 6.52 -4.85 6.09
C LYS A 189 5.82 -6.21 6.16
N ARG A 190 4.52 -6.29 5.88
CA ARG A 190 3.77 -7.56 5.94
C ARG A 190 4.00 -8.45 4.73
N LEU A 191 4.14 -7.86 3.55
CA LEU A 191 4.32 -8.63 2.32
C LEU A 191 5.74 -9.16 2.16
N PHE A 192 6.77 -8.42 2.60
CA PHE A 192 8.18 -8.77 2.41
C PHE A 192 8.55 -10.17 2.91
N SER A 193 7.93 -10.65 3.97
CA SER A 193 8.23 -11.99 4.52
C SER A 193 7.31 -13.10 4.05
N SER A 194 6.17 -12.73 3.45
CA SER A 194 5.04 -13.62 3.19
C SER A 194 4.91 -13.97 1.72
N VAL A 195 5.07 -12.99 0.84
CA VAL A 195 4.87 -13.14 -0.61
C VAL A 195 5.98 -12.46 -1.39
N GLN A 196 6.21 -12.92 -2.62
CA GLN A 196 7.09 -12.23 -3.54
C GLN A 196 6.46 -10.89 -3.90
N ILE A 197 7.10 -9.78 -3.54
CA ILE A 197 6.56 -8.44 -3.83
C ILE A 197 6.52 -8.25 -5.34
N GLU A 198 5.34 -7.97 -5.89
CA GLU A 198 5.18 -7.59 -7.30
C GLU A 198 4.92 -6.09 -7.42
N LYS A 199 4.81 -5.59 -8.66
CA LYS A 199 4.48 -4.19 -8.89
C LYS A 199 3.01 -3.96 -8.57
N PHE A 200 2.70 -2.99 -7.73
CA PHE A 200 1.34 -2.53 -7.42
C PHE A 200 1.27 -1.01 -7.37
N ASP A 201 0.08 -0.44 -7.61
CA ASP A 201 -0.17 1.00 -7.47
C ASP A 201 -0.97 1.26 -6.19
N LEU A 202 -0.25 1.68 -5.14
CA LEU A 202 -0.89 1.98 -3.85
C LEU A 202 -1.84 3.17 -3.94
N ASP A 203 -1.55 4.18 -4.77
CA ASP A 203 -2.38 5.38 -4.85
C ASP A 203 -3.73 5.04 -5.50
N GLU A 204 -3.71 4.19 -6.53
CA GLU A 204 -4.92 3.67 -7.15
C GLU A 204 -5.72 2.79 -6.18
N ILE A 205 -5.06 1.88 -5.46
CA ILE A 205 -5.71 1.03 -4.46
C ILE A 205 -6.38 1.89 -3.38
N LEU A 206 -5.64 2.85 -2.80
CA LEU A 206 -6.16 3.74 -1.78
C LEU A 206 -7.39 4.50 -2.25
N LYS A 207 -7.33 5.09 -3.45
CA LYS A 207 -8.44 5.84 -4.03
C LYS A 207 -9.72 5.01 -4.24
N ASN A 208 -9.58 3.73 -4.57
CA ASN A 208 -10.72 2.89 -4.94
C ASN A 208 -11.34 2.12 -3.76
N PHE A 209 -10.57 1.86 -2.70
CA PHE A 209 -11.00 1.00 -1.59
C PHE A 209 -11.07 1.69 -0.24
N PHE A 210 -10.51 2.90 -0.12
CA PHE A 210 -10.36 3.59 1.14
C PHE A 210 -10.79 5.05 1.03
N ARG A 211 -11.15 5.63 2.18
CA ARG A 211 -11.62 7.02 2.26
C ARG A 211 -10.46 7.93 2.66
N LYS A 212 -10.23 8.99 1.89
CA LYS A 212 -9.25 10.04 2.20
C LYS A 212 -9.92 11.19 2.95
N VAL A 213 -9.29 11.67 4.02
CA VAL A 213 -9.69 12.87 4.77
C VAL A 213 -8.44 13.68 5.08
N GLY A 214 -8.28 14.84 4.47
CA GLY A 214 -7.00 15.56 4.48
C GLY A 214 -5.88 14.70 3.89
N ASN A 215 -4.80 14.47 4.65
CA ASN A 215 -3.69 13.59 4.26
C ASN A 215 -3.79 12.16 4.86
N GLU A 216 -4.86 11.86 5.59
CA GLU A 216 -5.08 10.59 6.27
C GLU A 216 -6.08 9.71 5.53
N TRP A 217 -5.91 8.39 5.63
CA TRP A 217 -6.80 7.39 5.06
C TRP A 217 -7.51 6.60 6.14
N PHE A 218 -8.72 6.17 5.82
CA PHE A 218 -9.63 5.44 6.69
C PHE A 218 -10.26 4.26 5.95
N ALA A 219 -10.49 3.16 6.66
CA ALA A 219 -11.35 2.09 6.14
C ALA A 219 -12.77 2.63 5.95
N PRO A 220 -13.51 2.18 4.91
CA PRO A 220 -14.88 2.65 4.67
C PRO A 220 -15.78 2.52 5.91
N GLY A 221 -16.69 3.48 6.10
CA GLY A 221 -17.61 3.50 7.25
C GLY A 221 -16.95 3.82 8.61
N THR A 222 -15.63 3.96 8.70
CA THR A 222 -14.95 4.27 9.96
C THR A 222 -15.25 5.70 10.40
N LEU A 223 -15.82 5.85 11.59
CA LEU A 223 -16.05 7.16 12.20
C LEU A 223 -14.71 7.79 12.63
N ILE A 224 -14.61 9.11 12.51
CA ILE A 224 -13.43 9.86 12.92
C ILE A 224 -13.50 10.15 14.42
N GLU A 225 -12.40 9.92 15.12
CA GLU A 225 -12.24 10.26 16.54
C GLU A 225 -11.16 11.33 16.72
N ARG A 226 -11.33 12.18 17.74
CA ARG A 226 -10.30 13.15 18.14
C ARG A 226 -9.13 12.41 18.77
N ARG A 227 -7.89 12.72 18.38
CA ARG A 227 -6.71 12.14 19.04
C ARG A 227 -6.50 12.81 20.39
N LYS A 228 -5.98 12.07 21.38
CA LYS A 228 -5.51 12.65 22.65
C LYS A 228 -4.35 13.62 22.35
N GLY A 229 -4.67 14.90 22.23
CA GLY A 229 -3.76 15.96 21.78
C GLY A 229 -4.49 17.07 21.01
N ASP A 230 -5.61 16.76 20.36
CA ASP A 230 -6.47 17.72 19.67
C ASP A 230 -7.27 18.51 20.71
N GLN A 231 -6.66 19.54 21.31
CA GLN A 231 -7.35 20.40 22.26
C GLN A 231 -8.57 21.05 21.60
N LYS A 232 -9.67 21.16 22.33
CA LYS A 232 -10.72 22.15 22.02
C LYS A 232 -10.03 23.51 22.08
N GLN A 233 -9.92 24.21 20.95
CA GLN A 233 -9.55 25.62 20.98
C GLN A 233 -10.55 26.34 21.87
N GLY A 234 -10.05 26.78 23.04
CA GLY A 234 -10.80 27.59 23.98
C GLY A 234 -11.02 28.96 23.36
N ALA A 235 -12.28 29.40 23.36
CA ALA A 235 -12.69 30.71 22.91
C ALA A 235 -11.88 31.81 23.62
N LEU A 236 -11.27 32.71 22.85
CA LEU A 236 -11.21 34.14 23.19
C LEU A 236 -10.74 35.07 22.07
N TRP A 237 -10.14 34.58 20.98
CA TRP A 237 -9.82 35.39 19.79
C TRP A 237 -9.98 34.51 18.54
N GLU A 238 -10.35 35.11 17.39
CA GLU A 238 -10.75 34.47 16.10
C GLU A 238 -10.36 33.00 15.96
N GLU A 239 -11.36 32.11 15.74
CA GLU A 239 -11.12 30.67 15.57
C GLU A 239 -10.01 30.44 14.51
N PRO A 240 -8.82 29.97 14.92
CA PRO A 240 -7.75 29.67 13.97
C PRO A 240 -8.27 28.68 12.91
N ILE A 241 -7.89 28.89 11.65
CA ILE A 241 -8.18 27.93 10.59
C ILE A 241 -7.63 26.57 11.05
N PRO A 242 -8.47 25.51 11.12
CA PRO A 242 -8.01 24.21 11.58
C PRO A 242 -6.84 23.73 10.72
N GLU A 243 -5.84 23.10 11.34
CA GLU A 243 -4.71 22.49 10.62
C GLU A 243 -5.18 21.45 9.58
N HIS A 244 -6.33 20.81 9.87
CA HIS A 244 -7.02 19.88 8.98
C HIS A 244 -8.52 20.24 8.85
N PRO A 245 -8.87 21.19 7.95
CA PRO A 245 -10.23 21.70 7.81
C PRO A 245 -11.29 20.62 7.57
N GLU A 246 -11.04 19.70 6.62
CA GLU A 246 -11.95 18.61 6.28
C GLU A 246 -12.25 17.70 7.47
N LYS A 247 -11.21 17.37 8.24
CA LYS A 247 -11.32 16.49 9.42
C LYS A 247 -12.17 17.15 10.50
N GLU A 248 -11.97 18.45 10.74
CA GLU A 248 -12.77 19.19 11.71
C GLU A 248 -14.23 19.29 11.26
N VAL A 249 -14.49 19.53 9.96
CA VAL A 249 -15.85 19.53 9.41
C VAL A 249 -16.52 18.18 9.65
N ILE A 250 -15.89 17.06 9.32
CA ILE A 250 -16.47 15.72 9.53
C ILE A 250 -16.73 15.46 11.02
N LEU A 251 -15.80 15.81 11.90
CA LEU A 251 -16.00 15.66 13.35
C LEU A 251 -17.22 16.43 13.85
N ARG A 252 -17.39 17.67 13.40
CA ARG A 252 -18.53 18.51 13.81
C ARG A 252 -19.85 18.02 13.23
N LEU A 253 -19.86 17.55 11.98
CA LEU A 253 -21.03 16.90 11.38
C LEU A 253 -21.39 15.61 12.12
N GLN A 254 -20.40 14.81 12.53
CA GLN A 254 -20.64 13.62 13.34
C GLN A 254 -21.25 13.98 14.71
N ASP A 255 -20.75 15.01 15.39
CA ASP A 255 -21.29 15.43 16.68
C ASP A 255 -22.73 15.93 16.54
N PHE A 256 -23.02 16.71 15.50
CA PHE A 256 -24.37 17.14 15.16
C PHE A 256 -25.29 15.94 14.87
N LEU A 257 -24.85 14.96 14.08
CA LEU A 257 -25.63 13.75 13.81
C LEU A 257 -25.77 12.81 15.02
N ARG A 258 -24.86 12.86 16.00
CA ARG A 258 -25.02 12.14 17.28
C ARG A 258 -26.15 12.75 18.11
N GLU A 259 -26.28 14.08 18.09
CA GLU A 259 -27.32 14.80 18.81
C GLU A 259 -28.70 14.60 18.16
N TYR A 260 -28.79 14.81 16.84
CA TYR A 260 -30.08 14.84 16.12
C TYR A 260 -30.45 13.52 15.40
N ARG A 261 -29.54 12.53 15.36
CA ARG A 261 -29.68 11.19 14.76
C ARG A 261 -29.91 11.14 13.25
N ILE A 262 -31.04 11.68 12.78
CA ILE A 262 -31.46 11.65 11.38
C ILE A 262 -31.91 13.05 10.99
N VAL A 263 -31.18 13.68 10.08
CA VAL A 263 -31.39 15.09 9.73
C VAL A 263 -31.59 15.22 8.22
N PRO A 264 -32.53 16.06 7.72
CA PRO A 264 -32.61 16.37 6.30
C PRO A 264 -31.30 16.92 5.74
N TYR A 265 -30.95 16.53 4.52
CA TYR A 265 -29.70 16.97 3.87
C TYR A 265 -29.56 18.49 3.82
N SER A 266 -30.66 19.20 3.57
CA SER A 266 -30.72 20.67 3.54
C SER A 266 -30.32 21.31 4.87
N GLU A 267 -30.74 20.72 5.99
CA GLU A 267 -30.42 21.22 7.34
C GLU A 267 -28.95 20.97 7.68
N LEU A 268 -28.40 19.81 7.29
CA LEU A 268 -26.98 19.52 7.45
C LEU A 268 -26.11 20.50 6.63
N ARG A 269 -26.55 20.83 5.42
CA ARG A 269 -25.89 21.85 4.58
C ARG A 269 -25.99 23.25 5.18
N GLU A 270 -27.15 23.65 5.71
CA GLU A 270 -27.31 24.93 6.40
C GLU A 270 -26.42 25.02 7.64
N PHE A 271 -26.29 23.94 8.41
CA PHE A 271 -25.38 23.87 9.55
C PHE A 271 -23.94 24.11 9.10
N TYR A 272 -23.49 23.45 8.03
CA TYR A 272 -22.15 23.70 7.46
C TYR A 272 -21.93 25.15 7.04
N LEU A 273 -22.83 25.70 6.21
CA LEU A 273 -22.66 27.05 5.66
C LEU A 273 -22.75 28.16 6.71
N ARG A 274 -23.61 28.02 7.71
CA ARG A 274 -23.89 29.10 8.68
C ARG A 274 -23.15 28.97 10.00
N LYS A 275 -22.89 27.73 10.47
CA LYS A 275 -22.32 27.48 11.80
C LYS A 275 -20.85 27.12 11.76
N LEU A 276 -20.41 26.32 10.79
CA LEU A 276 -19.03 25.83 10.76
C LEU A 276 -18.04 26.87 10.24
N LYS A 277 -18.38 27.64 9.20
CA LYS A 277 -17.51 28.67 8.61
C LYS A 277 -16.08 28.20 8.26
N ILE A 278 -15.87 26.89 8.13
CA ILE A 278 -14.60 26.28 7.74
C ILE A 278 -14.66 26.05 6.23
N ALA A 279 -13.74 26.63 5.48
CA ALA A 279 -13.59 26.35 4.06
C ALA A 279 -12.88 25.00 3.87
N ILE A 280 -13.38 24.21 2.91
CA ILE A 280 -12.76 22.97 2.45
C ILE A 280 -12.50 23.11 0.95
N ASP A 281 -11.45 22.45 0.46
CA ASP A 281 -11.08 22.50 -0.96
C ASP A 281 -11.93 21.55 -1.83
N ARG A 282 -12.59 20.58 -1.20
CA ARG A 282 -13.40 19.55 -1.85
C ARG A 282 -14.89 19.91 -1.85
N ASP A 283 -15.65 19.33 -2.80
CA ASP A 283 -17.10 19.44 -2.78
C ASP A 283 -17.71 18.85 -1.49
N PHE A 284 -18.69 19.56 -0.93
CA PHE A 284 -19.34 19.17 0.32
C PHE A 284 -20.20 17.91 0.15
N ASP A 285 -20.77 17.69 -1.04
CA ASP A 285 -21.68 16.56 -1.28
C ASP A 285 -20.90 15.26 -1.41
N ASP A 286 -19.74 15.31 -2.05
CA ASP A 286 -18.74 14.23 -2.02
C ASP A 286 -18.33 13.91 -0.58
N LEU A 287 -18.00 14.93 0.23
CA LEU A 287 -17.62 14.72 1.63
C LEU A 287 -18.74 14.04 2.41
N VAL A 288 -20.00 14.49 2.26
CA VAL A 288 -21.11 13.89 3.01
C VAL A 288 -21.38 12.45 2.56
N SER A 289 -21.41 12.20 1.25
CA SER A 289 -21.71 10.87 0.70
C SER A 289 -20.64 9.81 1.04
N GLU A 290 -19.38 10.21 1.21
CA GLU A 290 -18.30 9.29 1.61
C GLU A 290 -18.25 9.01 3.11
N ASN A 291 -18.82 9.89 3.94
CA ASN A 291 -18.71 9.83 5.40
C ASN A 291 -20.00 9.40 6.10
N PHE A 292 -21.16 9.59 5.46
CA PHE A 292 -22.48 9.41 6.07
C PHE A 292 -23.43 8.64 5.17
N ILE A 293 -24.47 8.06 5.76
CA ILE A 293 -25.52 7.37 5.01
C ILE A 293 -26.60 8.38 4.63
N ILE A 294 -26.90 8.45 3.32
CA ILE A 294 -27.98 9.26 2.78
C ILE A 294 -29.12 8.31 2.38
N ASP A 295 -30.25 8.39 3.07
CA ASP A 295 -31.46 7.63 2.75
C ASP A 295 -32.64 8.59 2.57
N LYS A 296 -33.27 8.55 1.38
CA LYS A 296 -34.43 9.39 1.01
C LYS A 296 -34.26 10.88 1.36
N GLY A 297 -33.08 11.44 1.11
CA GLY A 297 -32.76 12.85 1.36
C GLY A 297 -32.47 13.20 2.84
N LYS A 298 -32.36 12.20 3.72
CA LYS A 298 -31.94 12.37 5.11
C LYS A 298 -30.57 11.75 5.34
N VAL A 299 -29.77 12.38 6.19
CA VAL A 299 -28.40 12.00 6.52
C VAL A 299 -28.35 11.46 7.95
N ARG A 300 -27.60 10.38 8.14
CA ARG A 300 -27.33 9.78 9.45
C ARG A 300 -25.96 9.12 9.50
N LEU A 301 -25.53 8.77 10.71
CA LEU A 301 -24.35 7.93 10.91
C LEU A 301 -24.61 6.49 10.43
N PRO A 302 -23.59 5.80 9.88
CA PRO A 302 -23.68 4.38 9.56
C PRO A 302 -23.82 3.55 10.85
N THR A 303 -24.74 2.59 10.82
CA THR A 303 -24.90 1.59 11.90
C THR A 303 -23.71 0.64 11.95
N VAL A 304 -23.51 -0.08 13.06
CA VAL A 304 -22.40 -1.04 13.19
C VAL A 304 -22.45 -2.09 12.08
N GLU A 305 -23.63 -2.59 11.72
CA GLU A 305 -23.80 -3.56 10.62
C GLU A 305 -23.43 -2.97 9.26
N GLU A 306 -23.82 -1.72 8.99
CA GLU A 306 -23.46 -1.03 7.75
C GLU A 306 -21.96 -0.73 7.68
N GLN A 307 -21.34 -0.35 8.80
CA GLN A 307 -19.90 -0.19 8.88
C GLN A 307 -19.19 -1.50 8.53
N LEU A 308 -19.65 -2.63 9.07
CA LEU A 308 -19.10 -3.95 8.73
C LEU A 308 -19.27 -4.30 7.25
N ARG A 309 -20.43 -3.98 6.65
CA ARG A 309 -20.66 -4.20 5.21
C ARG A 309 -19.81 -3.29 4.32
N MET A 310 -19.65 -2.02 4.69
CA MET A 310 -18.76 -1.09 3.99
C MET A 310 -17.30 -1.53 4.09
N GLN A 311 -16.94 -2.19 5.19
CA GLN A 311 -15.62 -2.76 5.44
C GLN A 311 -15.40 -4.13 4.79
N ASP A 312 -16.42 -4.72 4.15
CA ASP A 312 -16.29 -6.00 3.46
C ASP A 312 -15.50 -5.81 2.15
N ILE A 313 -14.18 -5.99 2.25
CA ILE A 313 -13.24 -5.85 1.13
C ILE A 313 -13.61 -6.79 0.00
N THR A 314 -13.96 -8.04 0.31
CA THR A 314 -14.18 -9.08 -0.70
C THR A 314 -15.32 -8.70 -1.62
N VAL A 315 -16.39 -8.12 -1.08
CA VAL A 315 -17.51 -7.62 -1.89
C VAL A 315 -17.08 -6.47 -2.79
N HIS A 316 -16.35 -5.49 -2.27
CA HIS A 316 -15.90 -4.33 -3.06
C HIS A 316 -14.90 -4.75 -4.15
N TYR A 317 -13.98 -5.64 -3.81
CA TYR A 317 -12.98 -6.18 -4.72
C TYR A 317 -13.64 -6.95 -5.86
N THR A 318 -14.56 -7.85 -5.53
CA THR A 318 -15.30 -8.65 -6.53
C THR A 318 -16.08 -7.73 -7.47
N LYS A 319 -16.76 -6.70 -6.96
CA LYS A 319 -17.44 -5.69 -7.80
C LYS A 319 -16.50 -4.96 -8.75
N ARG A 320 -15.30 -4.58 -8.30
CA ARG A 320 -14.30 -3.92 -9.15
C ARG A 320 -13.82 -4.86 -10.25
N ILE A 321 -13.45 -6.10 -9.91
CA ILE A 321 -12.99 -7.09 -10.89
C ILE A 321 -14.08 -7.39 -11.92
N LEU A 322 -15.32 -7.52 -11.48
CA LEU A 322 -16.50 -7.65 -12.35
C LEU A 322 -16.63 -6.49 -13.33
N ALA A 323 -16.54 -5.25 -12.85
CA ALA A 323 -16.61 -4.07 -13.70
C ALA A 323 -15.44 -4.02 -14.71
N GLN A 324 -14.22 -4.31 -14.26
CA GLN A 324 -13.05 -4.39 -15.16
C GLN A 324 -13.21 -5.47 -16.23
N PHE A 325 -13.76 -6.62 -15.89
CA PHE A 325 -14.02 -7.70 -16.85
C PHE A 325 -15.07 -7.28 -17.88
N LEU A 326 -16.21 -6.75 -17.43
CA LEU A 326 -17.30 -6.31 -18.31
C LEU A 326 -16.89 -5.15 -19.22
N ASP A 327 -15.97 -4.30 -18.77
CA ASP A 327 -15.41 -3.20 -19.55
C ASP A 327 -14.21 -3.62 -20.44
N GLY A 328 -13.82 -4.89 -20.43
CA GLY A 328 -12.69 -5.40 -21.22
C GLY A 328 -11.32 -4.91 -20.76
N ARG A 329 -11.21 -4.44 -19.51
CA ARG A 329 -9.99 -3.89 -18.89
C ARG A 329 -9.26 -4.89 -17.98
N LEU A 330 -9.81 -6.08 -17.78
CA LEU A 330 -9.18 -7.11 -16.95
C LEU A 330 -7.97 -7.71 -17.67
N ASN A 331 -6.79 -7.61 -17.05
CA ASN A 331 -5.52 -8.07 -17.63
C ASN A 331 -5.32 -9.60 -17.62
N ARG A 332 -6.34 -10.37 -17.21
CA ARG A 332 -6.34 -11.84 -17.21
C ARG A 332 -7.67 -12.39 -17.72
N ALA A 333 -7.62 -13.56 -18.35
CA ALA A 333 -8.82 -14.30 -18.71
C ALA A 333 -9.33 -15.08 -17.48
N PRO A 334 -10.55 -14.79 -16.98
CA PRO A 334 -11.12 -15.54 -15.87
C PRO A 334 -11.48 -16.96 -16.31
N THR A 335 -11.49 -17.89 -15.36
CA THR A 335 -11.86 -19.29 -15.64
C THR A 335 -13.38 -19.48 -15.66
N GLY A 336 -13.87 -20.51 -16.35
CA GLY A 336 -15.31 -20.84 -16.36
C GLY A 336 -15.92 -20.97 -14.95
N PRO A 337 -15.27 -21.68 -13.99
CA PRO A 337 -15.72 -21.74 -12.60
C PRO A 337 -15.77 -20.38 -11.90
N GLU A 338 -14.77 -19.53 -12.12
CA GLU A 338 -14.71 -18.17 -11.55
C GLU A 338 -15.87 -17.30 -12.06
N ILE A 339 -16.20 -17.37 -13.35
CA ILE A 339 -17.37 -16.66 -13.90
C ILE A 339 -18.67 -17.19 -13.26
N CYS A 340 -18.78 -18.50 -12.98
CA CYS A 340 -19.94 -19.03 -12.24
C CYS A 340 -20.05 -18.48 -10.82
N GLU A 341 -18.94 -18.35 -10.10
CA GLU A 341 -18.92 -17.72 -8.77
C GLU A 341 -19.33 -16.25 -8.84
N TRP A 342 -18.86 -15.52 -9.85
CA TRP A 342 -19.23 -14.14 -10.11
C TRP A 342 -20.72 -13.97 -10.43
N ILE A 343 -21.33 -14.89 -11.21
CA ILE A 343 -22.78 -14.90 -11.47
C ILE A 343 -23.56 -15.10 -10.16
N HIS A 344 -23.08 -15.99 -9.29
CA HIS A 344 -23.69 -16.22 -7.98
C HIS A 344 -23.58 -14.98 -7.08
N PHE A 345 -22.42 -14.34 -7.04
CA PHE A 345 -22.18 -13.09 -6.34
C PHE A 345 -23.12 -11.97 -6.84
N CYS A 346 -23.25 -11.81 -8.16
CA CYS A 346 -24.16 -10.82 -8.74
C CYS A 346 -25.61 -11.03 -8.28
N TYR A 347 -26.06 -12.28 -8.18
CA TYR A 347 -27.40 -12.60 -7.69
C TYR A 347 -27.58 -12.27 -6.20
N GLN A 348 -26.60 -12.59 -5.35
CA GLN A 348 -26.63 -12.29 -3.92
C GLN A 348 -26.63 -10.78 -3.61
N HIS A 349 -26.00 -9.98 -4.47
CA HIS A 349 -25.87 -8.53 -4.31
C HIS A 349 -26.77 -7.70 -5.23
N GLU A 350 -27.81 -8.32 -5.81
CA GLU A 350 -28.82 -7.67 -6.67
C GLU A 350 -28.27 -6.99 -7.93
N LEU A 351 -27.08 -7.39 -8.39
CA LEU A 351 -26.45 -6.97 -9.64
C LEU A 351 -26.96 -7.80 -10.83
N TYR A 352 -28.28 -7.79 -11.04
CA TYR A 352 -28.95 -8.69 -11.98
C TYR A 352 -28.55 -8.44 -13.45
N ARG A 353 -28.20 -7.19 -13.81
CA ARG A 353 -27.80 -6.85 -15.18
C ARG A 353 -26.42 -7.42 -15.51
N GLU A 354 -25.48 -7.24 -14.60
CA GLU A 354 -24.11 -7.72 -14.66
C GLU A 354 -24.10 -9.25 -14.70
N GLY A 355 -24.86 -9.89 -13.81
CA GLY A 355 -25.02 -11.35 -13.78
C GLY A 355 -25.49 -11.94 -15.11
N LEU A 356 -26.38 -11.24 -15.84
CA LEU A 356 -26.84 -11.66 -17.16
C LEU A 356 -25.77 -11.48 -18.25
N GLN A 357 -24.97 -10.41 -18.17
CA GLN A 357 -23.87 -10.17 -19.10
C GLN A 357 -22.78 -11.25 -18.94
N LEU A 358 -22.44 -11.61 -17.70
CA LEU A 358 -21.47 -12.66 -17.40
C LEU A 358 -21.92 -14.02 -17.95
N PHE A 359 -23.20 -14.37 -17.80
CA PHE A 359 -23.73 -15.61 -18.37
C PHE A 359 -23.62 -15.65 -19.91
N GLY A 360 -23.71 -14.50 -20.57
CA GLY A 360 -23.57 -14.41 -22.04
C GLY A 360 -22.16 -14.73 -22.56
N VAL A 361 -21.14 -14.65 -21.71
CA VAL A 361 -19.73 -14.95 -22.07
C VAL A 361 -19.34 -16.38 -21.66
N LEU A 362 -20.23 -17.10 -20.98
CA LEU A 362 -19.97 -18.40 -20.39
C LEU A 362 -20.07 -19.53 -21.42
N ASP A 363 -18.98 -20.27 -21.66
CA ASP A 363 -18.97 -21.45 -22.54
C ASP A 363 -19.34 -22.72 -21.76
N GLU A 364 -20.43 -23.39 -22.17
CA GLU A 364 -20.92 -24.63 -21.57
C GLU A 364 -19.89 -25.77 -21.61
N SER A 365 -19.00 -25.79 -22.60
CA SER A 365 -17.98 -26.83 -22.76
C SER A 365 -16.82 -26.71 -21.76
N SER A 366 -16.69 -25.55 -21.10
CA SER A 366 -15.52 -25.19 -20.26
C SER A 366 -15.71 -25.45 -18.76
N ILE A 367 -16.85 -26.01 -18.33
CA ILE A 367 -17.27 -26.06 -16.91
C ILE A 367 -18.07 -27.33 -16.60
N PRO A 368 -18.03 -27.86 -15.36
CA PRO A 368 -18.85 -29.02 -14.99
C PRO A 368 -20.36 -28.77 -15.16
N SER A 369 -21.09 -29.76 -15.68
CA SER A 369 -22.52 -29.66 -16.01
C SER A 369 -23.40 -29.12 -14.87
N ASP A 370 -23.08 -29.47 -13.62
CA ASP A 370 -23.83 -29.01 -12.45
C ASP A 370 -23.61 -27.52 -12.15
N ALA A 371 -22.39 -27.01 -12.38
CA ALA A 371 -22.09 -25.59 -12.22
C ALA A 371 -22.83 -24.76 -13.29
N TYR A 372 -22.84 -25.24 -14.54
CA TYR A 372 -23.55 -24.58 -15.64
C TYR A 372 -25.06 -24.53 -15.42
N LYS A 373 -25.69 -25.64 -14.98
CA LYS A 373 -27.12 -25.68 -14.64
C LYS A 373 -27.49 -24.67 -13.54
N ARG A 374 -26.64 -24.54 -12.52
CA ARG A 374 -26.83 -23.53 -11.45
C ARG A 374 -26.72 -22.11 -11.99
N ALA A 375 -25.70 -21.81 -12.77
CA ALA A 375 -25.52 -20.49 -13.40
C ALA A 375 -26.70 -20.13 -14.31
N LYS A 376 -27.20 -21.08 -15.12
CA LYS A 376 -28.37 -20.89 -15.99
C LYS A 376 -29.63 -20.55 -15.20
N LYS A 377 -29.91 -21.27 -14.11
CA LYS A 377 -31.06 -20.98 -13.24
C LYS A 377 -30.96 -19.58 -12.61
N ILE A 378 -29.77 -19.17 -12.18
CA ILE A 378 -29.53 -17.83 -11.65
C ILE A 378 -29.75 -16.78 -12.74
N ALA A 379 -29.24 -17.00 -13.95
CA ALA A 379 -29.40 -16.08 -15.09
C ALA A 379 -30.87 -15.89 -15.48
N GLU A 380 -31.70 -16.93 -15.42
CA GLU A 380 -33.15 -16.82 -15.62
C GLU A 380 -33.81 -15.91 -14.57
N VAL A 381 -33.44 -16.05 -13.29
CA VAL A 381 -33.93 -15.17 -12.22
C VAL A 381 -33.45 -13.74 -12.42
N CYS A 382 -32.18 -13.53 -12.79
CA CYS A 382 -31.64 -12.21 -13.12
C CYS A 382 -32.39 -11.57 -14.30
N ARG A 383 -32.77 -12.34 -15.32
CA ARG A 383 -33.58 -11.85 -16.47
C ARG A 383 -34.96 -11.36 -16.02
N ILE A 384 -35.60 -12.04 -15.07
CA ILE A 384 -36.91 -11.65 -14.54
C ILE A 384 -36.81 -10.38 -13.68
N LYS A 385 -35.81 -10.30 -12.81
CA LYS A 385 -35.61 -9.22 -11.84
C LYS A 385 -34.91 -7.96 -12.40
N LYS A 386 -34.52 -7.96 -13.68
CA LYS A 386 -33.91 -6.81 -14.36
C LYS A 386 -34.89 -5.65 -14.64
N LYS A 387 -36.20 -5.88 -14.47
CA LYS A 387 -37.25 -4.83 -14.49
C LYS A 387 -37.24 -4.07 -13.18
#